data_AF-A0A821P137-F1
#
_entry.id   AF-A0A821P137-F1
#
_cell.length_a   1.000
_cell.length_b   1.000
_cell.length_c   1.000
_cell.angle_alpha   90.00
_cell.angle_beta   90.00
_cell.angle_gamma   90.00
#
_symmetry.space_group_name_H-M   'P 1'
#
loop_
_entity.id
_entity.type
_entity.pdbx_description
1 polymer ?
#
loop_
_entity_poly.entity_id
_entity_poly.type
_entity_poly.pdbx_seq_one_letter_code
_entity_poly.pdbx_strand_id
1 'polypeptide(L)'
;DLGDGIVAEKQLSKSLNNPDDISKAYLNIKSNANVEFCIELTQIGYRVVGYHFDDNSQLSTNYYESLQALLTNESRSYVDSFAQSLKEKLFAAQSKLQQDEDDDDDDDEDRS
;
A
#
# COMPACT_ATOMS: atom_id res chain seq x y z
N ASP A 1 -3.73 -9.13 1.15
CA ASP A 1 -2.73 -8.07 1.00
C ASP A 1 -3.43 -6.71 0.98
N LEU A 2 -2.99 -5.76 1.81
CA LEU A 2 -3.61 -4.43 1.95
C LEU A 2 -2.82 -3.34 1.18
N GLY A 3 -1.65 -3.68 0.63
CA GLY A 3 -0.77 -2.74 -0.08
C GLY A 3 -1.10 -2.51 -1.56
N ASP A 4 -1.70 -3.50 -2.24
CA ASP A 4 -1.92 -3.48 -3.70
C ASP A 4 -2.90 -2.40 -4.18
N GLY A 5 -3.76 -1.88 -3.29
CA GLY A 5 -4.77 -0.88 -3.66
C GLY A 5 -4.26 0.56 -3.75
N ILE A 6 -3.01 0.82 -3.35
CA ILE A 6 -2.52 2.20 -3.10
C ILE A 6 -1.21 2.50 -3.82
N VAL A 7 -0.37 1.48 -3.98
CA VAL A 7 0.89 1.58 -4.71
C VAL A 7 0.65 1.18 -6.16
N ALA A 8 0.82 2.13 -7.08
CA ALA A 8 0.73 1.90 -8.52
C ALA A 8 1.95 1.16 -9.05
N GLU A 9 3.13 1.50 -8.50
CA GLU A 9 4.40 0.96 -8.95
C GLU A 9 5.37 0.85 -7.78
N LYS A 10 6.07 -0.28 -7.72
CA LYS A 10 7.13 -0.54 -6.76
C LYS A 10 8.29 -1.21 -7.48
N GLN A 11 9.46 -0.58 -7.46
CA GLN A 11 10.66 -1.12 -8.10
C GLN A 11 11.91 -0.77 -7.32
N LEU A 12 12.92 -1.65 -7.37
CA LEU A 12 14.24 -1.33 -6.84
C LEU A 12 14.86 -0.21 -7.67
N SER A 13 15.57 0.71 -6.99
CA SER A 13 16.36 1.72 -7.67
C SER A 13 17.41 1.06 -8.56
N LYS A 14 17.49 1.49 -9.82
CA LYS A 14 18.52 0.99 -10.75
C LYS A 14 19.82 1.77 -10.63
N SER A 15 19.73 3.00 -10.14
CA SER A 15 20.84 3.95 -10.13
C SER A 15 21.55 4.03 -8.77
N LEU A 16 20.83 3.76 -7.67
CA LEU A 16 21.35 3.93 -6.31
C LEU A 16 21.77 2.62 -5.64
N ASN A 17 21.26 1.48 -6.11
CA ASN A 17 21.61 0.18 -5.53
C ASN A 17 23.00 -0.26 -6.00
N ASN A 18 23.89 -0.50 -5.04
CA ASN A 18 25.19 -1.09 -5.27
C ASN A 18 25.13 -2.59 -4.89
N PRO A 19 25.40 -3.53 -5.83
CA PRO A 19 25.38 -4.96 -5.54
C PRO A 19 26.32 -5.39 -4.40
N ASP A 20 27.41 -4.65 -4.18
CA ASP A 20 28.41 -4.95 -3.15
C ASP A 20 28.03 -4.40 -1.76
N ASP A 21 27.06 -3.48 -1.69
CA ASP A 21 26.59 -2.88 -0.43
C ASP A 21 25.21 -3.43 -0.05
N ILE A 22 25.23 -4.57 0.64
CA ILE A 22 24.00 -5.22 1.15
C ILE A 22 23.47 -4.58 2.44
N SER A 23 24.13 -3.53 2.96
CA SER A 23 23.71 -2.89 4.22
C SER A 23 22.49 -1.98 4.03
N LYS A 24 22.25 -1.55 2.78
CA LYS A 24 21.12 -0.71 2.40
C LYS A 24 20.64 -1.02 0.99
N ALA A 25 19.36 -0.78 0.75
CA ALA A 25 18.76 -0.82 -0.57
C ALA A 25 17.89 0.41 -0.78
N TYR A 26 17.68 0.79 -2.03
CA TYR A 26 16.81 1.88 -2.42
C TYR A 26 15.62 1.32 -3.20
N LEU A 27 14.44 1.78 -2.82
CA LEU A 27 13.16 1.40 -3.38
C LEU A 27 12.43 2.64 -3.89
N ASN A 28 12.00 2.59 -5.14
CA ASN A 28 11.16 3.59 -5.75
C ASN A 28 9.70 3.14 -5.65
N ILE A 29 8.84 4.06 -5.20
CA ILE A 29 7.41 3.83 -5.05
C ILE A 29 6.64 4.96 -5.70
N LYS A 30 5.66 4.59 -6.51
CA LYS A 30 4.66 5.51 -7.05
C LYS A 30 3.29 5.17 -6.50
N SER A 31 2.62 6.15 -5.91
CA SER A 31 1.23 5.99 -5.50
C SER A 31 0.28 6.10 -6.70
N ASN A 32 -0.96 5.62 -6.52
CA ASN A 32 -2.03 5.80 -7.50
C ASN A 32 -2.37 7.29 -7.75
N ALA A 33 -2.01 8.19 -6.83
CA ALA A 33 -2.12 9.63 -6.99
C ALA A 33 -0.94 10.25 -7.77
N ASN A 34 -0.10 9.42 -8.40
CA ASN A 34 1.06 9.82 -9.19
C ASN A 34 2.12 10.59 -8.36
N VAL A 35 2.19 10.31 -7.05
CA VAL A 35 3.23 10.83 -6.15
C VAL A 35 4.36 9.81 -6.09
N GLU A 36 5.60 10.27 -6.24
CA GLU A 36 6.79 9.45 -6.28
C GLU A 36 7.61 9.61 -5.00
N PHE A 37 8.22 8.51 -4.56
CA PHE A 37 9.14 8.47 -3.44
C PHE A 37 10.34 7.60 -3.80
N CYS A 38 11.53 8.04 -3.40
CA CYS A 38 12.69 7.18 -3.26
C CYS A 38 12.92 6.93 -1.76
N ILE A 39 13.02 5.65 -1.41
CA ILE A 39 13.07 5.18 -0.02
C ILE A 39 14.35 4.38 0.18
N GLU A 40 15.14 4.77 1.16
CA GLU A 40 16.23 3.97 1.69
C GLU A 40 15.67 2.93 2.67
N LEU A 41 16.08 1.68 2.48
CA LEU A 41 15.82 0.54 3.35
C LEU A 41 17.14 0.12 3.99
N THR A 42 17.19 0.14 5.32
CA THR A 42 18.32 -0.35 6.11
C THR A 42 17.82 -1.26 7.22
N GLN A 43 18.74 -1.83 8.02
CA GLN A 43 18.36 -2.57 9.23
C GLN A 43 17.64 -1.70 10.28
N ILE A 44 17.81 -0.37 10.24
CA ILE A 44 17.15 0.57 11.14
C ILE A 44 15.68 0.75 10.74
N GLY A 45 15.37 0.64 9.45
CA GLY A 45 14.03 0.81 8.90
C GLY A 45 14.01 1.50 7.54
N TYR A 46 12.88 2.13 7.25
CA TYR A 46 12.55 2.80 5.99
C TYR A 46 12.64 4.32 6.14
N ARG A 47 13.16 5.00 5.12
CA ARG A 47 13.33 6.45 5.15
C ARG A 47 13.19 7.07 3.77
N VAL A 48 12.44 8.16 3.66
CA VAL A 48 12.36 8.93 2.40
C VAL A 48 13.69 9.66 2.20
N VAL A 49 14.29 9.46 1.03
CA VAL A 49 15.52 10.12 0.60
C VAL A 49 15.32 11.02 -0.62
N GLY A 50 14.14 10.96 -1.25
CA GLY A 50 13.76 11.84 -2.35
C GLY A 50 12.28 11.69 -2.71
N TYR A 51 11.75 12.68 -3.45
CA TYR A 51 10.37 12.71 -3.94
C TYR A 51 10.26 12.45 -5.45
N HIS A 52 11.33 11.86 -6.01
CA HIS A 52 11.42 11.38 -7.37
C HIS A 52 12.15 10.04 -7.39
N PHE A 53 11.93 9.23 -8.42
CA PHE A 53 12.65 7.97 -8.57
C PHE A 53 14.15 8.21 -8.68
N ASP A 54 14.92 7.35 -8.00
CA ASP A 54 16.40 7.39 -7.98
C ASP A 54 17.00 8.70 -7.45
N ASP A 55 16.22 9.52 -6.75
CA ASP A 55 16.69 10.74 -6.08
C ASP A 55 16.98 10.46 -4.59
N ASN A 56 18.19 10.79 -4.13
CA ASN A 56 18.58 10.70 -2.72
C ASN A 56 19.03 12.05 -2.11
N SER A 57 18.65 13.17 -2.75
CA SER A 57 19.07 14.51 -2.36
C SER A 57 18.39 15.05 -1.10
N GLN A 58 17.24 14.49 -0.71
CA GLN A 58 16.44 14.93 0.43
C GLN A 58 16.43 13.88 1.54
N LEU A 59 17.50 13.88 2.33
CA LEU A 59 17.64 12.99 3.46
C LEU A 59 16.76 13.44 4.62
N SER A 60 15.55 12.88 4.73
CA SER A 60 14.83 12.90 6.00
C SER A 60 15.70 12.28 7.10
N THR A 61 15.53 12.72 8.34
CA THR A 61 16.19 12.11 9.51
C THR A 61 15.34 11.01 10.14
N ASN A 62 14.09 10.84 9.68
CA ASN A 62 13.12 9.96 10.31
C ASN A 62 13.18 8.56 9.67
N TYR A 63 13.45 7.56 10.50
CA TYR A 63 13.29 6.17 10.14
C TYR A 63 11.94 5.67 10.64
N TYR A 64 11.27 4.88 9.80
CA TYR A 64 10.01 4.23 10.10
C TYR A 64 10.24 2.72 10.16
N GLU A 65 9.54 2.05 11.08
CA GLU A 65 9.65 0.59 11.27
C GLU A 65 9.16 -0.21 10.04
N SER A 66 8.22 0.37 9.30
CA SER A 66 7.57 -0.28 8.17
C SER A 66 7.29 0.72 7.07
N LEU A 67 7.16 0.21 5.85
CA LEU A 67 6.76 1.02 4.71
C LEU A 67 5.37 1.65 4.91
N GLN A 68 4.46 0.93 5.58
CA GLN A 68 3.12 1.39 5.91
C GLN A 68 3.15 2.59 6.87
N ALA A 69 3.97 2.54 7.92
CA ALA A 69 4.15 3.66 8.85
C ALA A 69 4.71 4.90 8.13
N LEU A 70 5.69 4.71 7.23
CA LEU A 70 6.23 5.77 6.38
C LEU A 70 5.14 6.39 5.50
N LEU A 71 4.43 5.57 4.70
CA LEU A 71 3.44 6.07 3.75
C LEU A 71 2.24 6.74 4.45
N THR A 72 1.86 6.26 5.63
CA THR A 72 0.81 6.86 6.45
C THR A 72 1.19 8.27 6.92
N ASN A 73 2.47 8.49 7.25
CA ASN A 73 2.94 9.80 7.73
C ASN A 73 3.25 10.77 6.58
N GLU A 74 3.87 10.27 5.50
CA GLU A 74 4.36 11.09 4.39
C GLU A 74 3.31 11.35 3.31
N SER A 75 2.25 10.54 3.22
CA SER A 75 1.26 10.63 2.14
C SER A 75 -0.17 10.61 2.66
N ARG A 76 -0.80 11.80 2.72
CA ARG A 76 -2.25 11.89 3.00
C ARG A 76 -3.08 11.10 1.99
N SER A 77 -2.70 11.12 0.71
CA SER A 77 -3.36 10.33 -0.32
C SER A 77 -3.28 8.82 -0.07
N TYR A 78 -2.19 8.33 0.52
CA TYR A 78 -2.11 6.91 0.90
C TYR A 78 -3.18 6.56 1.94
N VAL A 79 -3.34 7.41 2.95
CA VAL A 79 -4.35 7.22 4.01
C VAL A 79 -5.77 7.26 3.43
N ASP A 80 -6.05 8.23 2.55
CA ASP A 80 -7.36 8.37 1.93
C ASP A 80 -7.69 7.17 1.03
N SER A 81 -6.74 6.74 0.19
CA SER A 81 -6.91 5.54 -0.65
C SER A 81 -7.07 4.26 0.17
N PHE A 82 -6.30 4.10 1.26
CA PHE A 82 -6.48 2.98 2.18
C PHE A 82 -7.88 2.96 2.78
N ALA A 83 -8.34 4.11 3.28
CA ALA A 83 -9.67 4.25 3.87
C ALA A 83 -10.77 3.94 2.84
N GLN A 84 -10.59 4.38 1.59
CA GLN A 84 -11.52 4.08 0.51
C GLN A 84 -11.56 2.57 0.19
N SER A 85 -10.41 1.93 -0.02
CA SER A 85 -10.35 0.49 -0.28
C SER A 85 -10.91 -0.34 0.88
N LEU A 86 -10.75 0.13 2.13
CA LEU A 86 -11.35 -0.51 3.30
C LEU A 86 -12.88 -0.41 3.27
N LYS A 87 -13.43 0.78 2.96
CA LYS A 87 -14.88 0.98 2.81
C LYS A 87 -15.46 0.07 1.74
N GLU A 88 -14.84 0.03 0.56
CA GLU A 88 -15.29 -0.80 -0.57
C GLU A 88 -15.36 -2.29 -0.21
N LYS A 89 -14.32 -2.81 0.46
CA LYS A 89 -14.30 -4.20 0.94
C LYS A 89 -15.37 -4.47 2.00
N LEU A 90 -15.62 -3.51 2.90
CA LEU A 90 -16.63 -3.65 3.94
C LEU A 90 -18.04 -3.69 3.34
N PHE A 91 -18.35 -2.80 2.39
CA PHE A 91 -19.62 -2.84 1.67
C PHE A 91 -19.80 -4.15 0.90
N ALA A 92 -18.76 -4.59 0.18
CA ALA A 92 -18.82 -5.86 -0.55
C ALA A 92 -19.04 -7.07 0.36
N ALA A 93 -18.47 -7.07 1.58
CA ALA A 93 -18.70 -8.13 2.55
C ALA A 93 -20.12 -8.08 3.12
N GLN A 94 -20.64 -6.89 3.43
CA GLN A 94 -22.02 -6.72 3.92
C GLN A 94 -23.05 -7.15 2.88
N SER A 95 -22.87 -6.80 1.60
CA SER A 95 -23.78 -7.21 0.54
C SER A 95 -23.82 -8.73 0.33
N LYS A 96 -22.70 -9.43 0.55
CA LYS A 96 -22.68 -10.91 0.47
C LYS A 96 -23.46 -11.56 1.61
N LEU A 97 -23.33 -11.03 2.82
CA LEU A 97 -24.06 -11.55 3.98
C LEU A 97 -25.58 -11.39 3.84
N GLN A 98 -26.05 -10.41 3.07
CA GLN A 98 -27.49 -10.23 2.80
C GLN A 98 -27.99 -11.16 1.68
N GLN A 99 -27.13 -11.62 0.78
CA GLN A 99 -27.52 -12.56 -0.28
C GLN A 99 -27.64 -14.00 0.25
N ASP A 100 -26.86 -14.38 1.25
CA ASP A 100 -26.93 -15.71 1.86
C ASP A 100 -28.21 -15.91 2.72
N GLU A 101 -28.92 -14.85 3.10
CA GLU A 101 -30.18 -14.94 3.89
C GLU A 101 -31.44 -15.02 3.00
N ASP A 102 -31.36 -14.64 1.72
CA ASP A 102 -32.52 -14.64 0.80
C ASP A 102 -32.66 -15.95 -0.01
N ASP A 103 -31.64 -16.82 -0.04
CA ASP A 103 -31.64 -18.09 -0.78
C ASP A 103 -32.19 -19.29 0.03
N ASP A 104 -32.45 -19.14 1.33
CA ASP A 104 -32.96 -20.21 2.21
C ASP A 104 -34.50 -20.24 2.35
N ASP A 105 -35.24 -19.28 1.77
CA ASP A 105 -36.71 -19.15 1.92
C ASP A 105 -37.54 -19.72 0.75
N ASP A 106 -36.92 -20.29 -0.30
CA ASP A 106 -37.61 -20.72 -1.54
C ASP A 106 -37.92 -22.23 -1.65
N ASP A 107 -37.69 -23.05 -0.60
CA ASP A 107 -37.81 -24.52 -0.69
C ASP A 107 -39.13 -25.14 -0.16
N ASP A 108 -40.14 -24.35 0.23
CA ASP A 108 -41.35 -24.84 0.92
C ASP A 108 -42.71 -24.68 0.18
N GLU A 109 -42.73 -24.55 -1.15
CA GLU A 109 -44.00 -24.57 -1.91
C GLU A 109 -43.98 -25.48 -3.17
N ASP A 110 -43.85 -26.80 -3.00
CA ASP A 110 -44.47 -27.73 -3.96
C ASP A 110 -44.75 -29.14 -3.39
N ARG A 111 -45.72 -29.25 -2.48
CA ARG A 111 -46.43 -30.52 -2.21
C ARG A 111 -47.91 -30.26 -1.98
N SER A 112 -48.70 -30.29 -3.05
CA SER A 112 -50.15 -30.52 -3.00
C SER A 112 -50.60 -31.46 -4.10
#